data_AF-A0A945C5D9-F1
#
_entry.id   AF-A0A945C5D9-F1
#
_cell.length_a   1.000
_cell.length_b   1.000
_cell.length_c   1.000
_cell.angle_alpha   90.00
_cell.angle_beta   90.00
_cell.angle_gamma   90.00
#
_symmetry.space_group_name_H-M   'P 1'
#
loop_
_entity.id
_entity.type
_entity.pdbx_description
1 polymer ?
#
loop_
_entity_poly.entity_id
_entity_poly.type
_entity_poly.pdbx_seq_one_letter_code
_entity_poly.pdbx_strand_id
1 'polypeptide(L)'
;MTKNLILAILILVFTTGCNFVPSVEVSEEMPPNNIPKIEAKDEFDDGIFYFAYGSNMNTQRMNDRCGSEHFTDLGKGYLDDWQFYFYGRKYANIKPKNNSVVEGVLFVIDGDCLQSLDRVEGYPHVYQRDVVNIRQDDEKYLAEVYVVQGDNTVGVPTPQYYQIVFTGAVEHDLSVDYVNQIKELAGY
;
A
#
# COMPACT_ATOMS: atom_id res chain seq x y z
N MET A 1 14.79 -26.19 -37.12
CA MET A 1 16.24 -25.89 -37.03
C MET A 1 16.33 -24.61 -36.22
N THR A 2 16.63 -24.65 -34.93
CA THR A 2 17.95 -24.92 -34.32
C THR A 2 17.80 -25.79 -33.06
N LYS A 3 18.74 -26.73 -32.86
CA LYS A 3 18.80 -27.68 -31.74
C LYS A 3 19.59 -27.05 -30.59
N ASN A 4 19.18 -27.26 -29.34
CA ASN A 4 20.11 -27.27 -28.21
C ASN A 4 19.86 -28.51 -27.34
N LEU A 5 20.99 -29.07 -26.94
CA LEU A 5 21.26 -30.49 -26.70
C LEU A 5 21.24 -30.75 -25.19
N ILE A 6 20.36 -31.63 -24.71
CA ILE A 6 20.46 -32.18 -23.35
C ILE A 6 21.43 -33.36 -23.41
N LEU A 7 22.58 -33.25 -22.75
CA LEU A 7 23.52 -34.35 -22.60
C LEU A 7 23.62 -34.73 -21.12
N ALA A 8 22.79 -35.70 -20.71
CA ALA A 8 22.96 -36.42 -19.47
C ALA A 8 24.04 -37.49 -19.68
N ILE A 9 25.21 -37.33 -19.06
CA ILE A 9 26.23 -38.38 -19.02
C ILE A 9 26.01 -39.19 -17.74
N LEU A 10 25.34 -40.33 -17.90
CA LEU A 10 25.24 -41.37 -16.88
C LEU A 10 26.52 -42.23 -16.95
N ILE A 11 27.46 -42.04 -16.02
CA ILE A 11 28.58 -42.98 -15.88
C ILE A 11 28.29 -43.91 -14.70
N LEU A 12 27.81 -45.11 -15.02
CA LEU A 12 27.85 -46.27 -14.13
C LEU A 12 29.22 -46.93 -14.29
N VAL A 13 30.07 -46.82 -13.28
CA VAL A 13 31.22 -47.74 -13.11
C VAL A 13 31.01 -48.55 -11.84
N PHE A 14 30.75 -49.85 -12.02
CA PHE A 14 30.98 -50.85 -10.99
C PHE A 14 32.35 -51.46 -11.24
N THR A 15 33.29 -51.31 -10.31
CA THR A 15 34.26 -52.37 -9.94
C THR A 15 34.99 -52.00 -8.63
N THR A 16 34.83 -52.87 -7.64
CA THR A 16 35.80 -53.35 -6.64
C THR A 16 36.91 -52.41 -6.13
N GLY A 17 36.77 -52.02 -4.85
CA GLY A 17 37.80 -52.10 -3.81
C GLY A 17 39.17 -51.44 -4.06
N CYS A 18 39.35 -50.22 -3.56
CA CYS A 18 40.53 -49.84 -2.78
C CYS A 18 40.31 -48.49 -2.09
N ASN A 19 40.83 -48.34 -0.87
CA ASN A 19 40.79 -47.11 -0.09
C ASN A 19 41.51 -45.97 -0.81
N PHE A 20 40.82 -44.87 -1.06
CA PHE A 20 41.45 -43.57 -1.26
C PHE A 20 40.55 -42.49 -0.68
N VAL A 21 41.09 -41.70 0.24
CA VAL A 21 40.47 -40.48 0.75
C VAL A 21 41.02 -39.34 -0.09
N PRO A 22 40.22 -38.66 -0.92
CA PRO A 22 40.52 -37.30 -1.31
C PRO A 22 39.71 -36.36 -0.40
N SER A 23 40.45 -35.62 0.41
CA SER A 23 40.03 -34.36 1.01
C SER A 23 39.38 -33.47 -0.05
N VAL A 24 38.07 -33.23 0.08
CA VAL A 24 37.36 -32.21 -0.69
C VAL A 24 37.38 -30.94 0.14
N GLU A 25 38.12 -29.95 -0.36
CA GLU A 25 38.10 -28.59 0.17
C GLU A 25 36.69 -28.01 0.06
N VAL A 26 36.21 -27.48 1.18
CA VAL A 26 34.98 -26.70 1.25
C VAL A 26 35.31 -25.29 0.77
N SER A 27 34.75 -24.89 -0.37
CA SER A 27 34.34 -23.50 -0.61
C SER A 27 33.57 -23.38 -1.92
N GLU A 28 32.25 -23.49 -1.86
CA GLU A 28 31.38 -22.75 -2.79
C GLU A 28 30.20 -22.21 -1.97
N GLU A 29 30.07 -20.89 -2.01
CA GLU A 29 29.11 -20.10 -1.23
C GLU A 29 27.66 -20.49 -1.59
N MET A 30 26.79 -20.46 -0.58
CA MET A 30 25.34 -20.63 -0.77
C MET A 30 24.80 -19.54 -1.71
N PRO A 31 23.96 -19.87 -2.70
CA PRO A 31 23.37 -18.86 -3.59
C PRO A 31 22.43 -17.93 -2.78
N PRO A 32 22.52 -16.60 -2.98
CA PRO A 32 21.70 -15.66 -2.22
C PRO A 32 20.26 -15.66 -2.75
N ASN A 33 19.34 -15.73 -1.79
CA ASN A 33 17.94 -15.29 -1.86
C ASN A 33 17.08 -15.80 -3.02
N ASN A 34 16.26 -16.80 -2.72
CA ASN A 34 14.96 -16.97 -3.39
C ASN A 34 13.82 -16.78 -2.36
N ILE A 35 13.81 -15.62 -1.70
CA ILE A 35 12.62 -15.13 -0.99
C ILE A 35 11.67 -14.61 -2.07
N PRO A 36 10.44 -15.14 -2.21
CA PRO A 36 9.50 -14.60 -3.18
C PRO A 36 9.21 -13.14 -2.84
N LYS A 37 9.63 -12.23 -3.73
CA LYS A 37 9.15 -10.85 -3.72
C LYS A 37 7.68 -10.90 -4.13
N ILE A 38 6.78 -10.56 -3.22
CA ILE A 38 5.39 -10.27 -3.57
C ILE A 38 5.43 -8.99 -4.40
N GLU A 39 5.34 -9.12 -5.72
CA GLU A 39 5.25 -7.97 -6.64
C GLU A 39 3.90 -7.28 -6.45
N ALA A 40 3.89 -5.95 -6.39
CA ALA A 40 2.66 -5.20 -6.26
C ALA A 40 1.86 -5.29 -7.56
N LYS A 41 0.53 -5.33 -7.44
CA LYS A 41 -0.36 -5.22 -8.59
C LYS A 41 -0.39 -3.76 -9.03
N ASP A 42 0.11 -3.53 -10.24
CA ASP A 42 0.21 -2.20 -10.83
C ASP A 42 -0.89 -1.94 -11.87
N GLU A 43 -1.67 -2.96 -12.27
CA GLU A 43 -2.61 -2.85 -13.39
C GLU A 43 -3.98 -3.51 -13.07
N PHE A 44 -5.00 -2.67 -12.97
CA PHE A 44 -6.38 -3.00 -13.31
C PHE A 44 -6.61 -2.39 -14.69
N ASP A 45 -7.02 -3.17 -15.70
CA ASP A 45 -7.19 -2.67 -17.08
C ASP A 45 -8.20 -1.50 -17.05
N ASP A 46 -7.71 -0.27 -17.22
CA ASP A 46 -8.37 1.05 -17.07
C ASP A 46 -8.62 1.63 -15.65
N GLY A 47 -8.21 0.95 -14.57
CA GLY A 47 -8.44 1.38 -13.18
C GLY A 47 -7.19 1.85 -12.44
N ILE A 48 -7.31 2.91 -11.66
CA ILE A 48 -6.26 3.47 -10.81
C ILE A 48 -6.54 3.06 -9.36
N PHE A 49 -5.57 2.44 -8.69
CA PHE A 49 -5.68 2.23 -7.26
C PHE A 49 -5.51 3.56 -6.52
N TYR A 50 -6.43 3.86 -5.62
CA TYR A 50 -6.43 5.08 -4.81
C TYR A 50 -6.61 4.73 -3.34
N PHE A 51 -5.71 5.23 -2.49
CA PHE A 51 -5.76 5.00 -1.05
C PHE A 51 -6.25 6.23 -0.30
N ALA A 52 -7.41 6.10 0.34
CA ALA A 52 -7.98 7.12 1.20
C ALA A 52 -7.65 6.82 2.67
N TYR A 53 -7.04 7.76 3.37
CA TYR A 53 -6.77 7.68 4.82
C TYR A 53 -7.53 8.74 5.63
N GLY A 54 -8.27 9.63 4.95
CA GLY A 54 -8.92 10.80 5.51
C GLY A 54 -10.41 10.82 5.17
N SER A 55 -10.93 11.99 4.79
CA SER A 55 -12.37 12.10 4.58
C SER A 55 -12.94 11.29 3.43
N ASN A 56 -12.11 10.90 2.46
CA ASN A 56 -12.51 10.04 1.34
C ASN A 56 -12.68 8.57 1.74
N MET A 57 -12.38 8.21 2.98
CA MET A 57 -12.80 6.90 3.52
C MET A 57 -14.32 6.78 3.66
N ASN A 58 -15.07 7.88 3.56
CA ASN A 58 -16.53 7.81 3.62
C ASN A 58 -17.11 7.63 2.21
N THR A 59 -17.86 6.55 1.99
CA THR A 59 -18.37 6.17 0.65
C THR A 59 -19.32 7.20 0.09
N GLN A 60 -20.20 7.79 0.92
CA GLN A 60 -21.08 8.87 0.47
C GLN A 60 -20.26 10.06 -0.05
N ARG A 61 -19.16 10.40 0.61
CA ARG A 61 -18.27 11.47 0.17
C ARG A 61 -17.56 11.14 -1.14
N MET A 62 -17.17 9.87 -1.34
CA MET A 62 -16.63 9.40 -2.63
C MET A 62 -17.69 9.52 -3.73
N ASN A 63 -18.92 9.07 -3.48
CA ASN A 63 -20.03 9.21 -4.42
C ASN A 63 -20.35 10.67 -4.75
N ASP A 64 -20.37 11.57 -3.78
CA ASP A 64 -20.63 13.00 -4.02
C ASP A 64 -19.53 13.67 -4.87
N ARG A 65 -18.30 13.14 -4.84
CA ARG A 65 -17.14 13.68 -5.56
C ARG A 65 -16.96 13.06 -6.94
N CYS A 66 -17.13 11.75 -7.04
CA CYS A 66 -16.82 10.98 -8.23
C CYS A 66 -18.05 10.45 -8.97
N GLY A 67 -19.16 10.17 -8.29
CA GLY A 67 -20.25 9.32 -8.80
C GLY A 67 -19.96 7.83 -8.56
N SER A 68 -20.97 7.05 -8.17
CA SER A 68 -20.83 5.64 -7.79
C SER A 68 -20.44 4.71 -8.93
N GLU A 69 -20.57 5.16 -10.19
CA GLU A 69 -20.13 4.45 -11.38
C GLU A 69 -18.63 4.58 -11.65
N HIS A 70 -17.96 5.57 -11.04
CA HIS A 70 -16.57 5.93 -11.31
C HIS A 70 -15.56 5.37 -10.29
N PHE A 71 -16.04 4.61 -9.28
CA PHE A 71 -15.16 3.93 -8.34
C PHE A 71 -15.73 2.59 -7.87
N THR A 72 -14.81 1.70 -7.48
CA THR A 72 -15.10 0.44 -6.79
C THR A 72 -14.38 0.46 -5.44
N ASP A 73 -15.13 0.24 -4.37
CA ASP A 73 -14.58 0.07 -3.02
C ASP A 73 -14.00 -1.35 -2.87
N LEU A 74 -12.71 -1.44 -2.58
CA LEU A 74 -12.02 -2.70 -2.29
C LEU A 74 -11.90 -2.97 -0.79
N GLY A 75 -12.32 -2.02 0.05
CA GLY A 75 -12.31 -2.11 1.50
C GLY A 75 -10.99 -1.67 2.13
N LYS A 76 -10.76 -2.16 3.35
CA LYS A 76 -9.66 -1.72 4.20
C LYS A 76 -8.29 -2.14 3.65
N GLY A 77 -7.36 -1.18 3.64
CA GLY A 77 -5.95 -1.37 3.31
C GLY A 77 -5.01 -0.78 4.38
N TYR A 78 -3.74 -1.16 4.30
CA TYR A 78 -2.69 -0.80 5.25
C TYR A 78 -1.49 -0.19 4.54
N LEU A 79 -1.08 1.00 4.98
CA LEU A 79 0.16 1.64 4.57
C LEU A 79 1.18 1.55 5.70
N ASP A 80 2.15 0.66 5.54
CA ASP A 80 3.21 0.39 6.52
C ASP A 80 4.30 1.49 6.49
N ASP A 81 4.90 1.80 7.64
CA ASP A 81 5.93 2.82 7.87
C ASP A 81 5.49 4.27 7.64
N TRP A 82 4.19 4.54 7.84
CA TRP A 82 3.60 5.88 7.84
C TRP A 82 2.78 6.13 9.10
N GLN A 83 2.54 7.41 9.40
CA GLN A 83 1.63 7.82 10.47
C GLN A 83 0.62 8.85 9.96
N PHE A 84 -0.60 8.71 10.45
CA PHE A 84 -1.68 9.67 10.29
C PHE A 84 -1.53 10.81 11.31
N TYR A 85 -1.89 12.02 10.88
CA TYR A 85 -2.07 13.16 11.78
C TYR A 85 -3.05 14.17 11.16
N PHE A 86 -3.62 15.03 11.99
CA PHE A 86 -4.30 16.22 11.48
C PHE A 86 -3.27 17.34 11.30
N TYR A 87 -3.11 17.88 10.09
CA TYR A 87 -2.12 18.92 9.81
C TYR A 87 -2.73 20.33 9.81
N GLY A 88 -1.87 21.35 10.01
CA GLY A 88 -1.97 22.66 9.36
C GLY A 88 -3.29 23.43 9.48
N ARG A 89 -4.14 23.12 10.48
CA ARG A 89 -5.54 23.57 10.65
C ARG A 89 -6.60 22.63 10.06
N LYS A 90 -6.70 21.38 10.57
CA LYS A 90 -7.93 20.55 10.70
C LYS A 90 -8.05 19.33 9.78
N TYR A 91 -7.26 19.22 8.72
CA TYR A 91 -7.44 18.16 7.72
C TYR A 91 -6.49 16.99 7.95
N ALA A 92 -6.85 15.83 7.40
CA ALA A 92 -6.04 14.62 7.53
C ALA A 92 -4.78 14.72 6.67
N ASN A 93 -3.63 14.28 7.16
CA ASN A 93 -2.44 14.04 6.34
C ASN A 93 -1.68 12.82 6.87
N ILE A 94 -0.75 12.32 6.07
CA ILE A 94 0.15 11.23 6.45
C ILE A 94 1.61 11.66 6.24
N LYS A 95 2.51 11.04 6.99
CA LYS A 95 3.95 11.24 6.82
C LYS A 95 4.73 9.96 7.18
N PRO A 96 5.94 9.76 6.62
CA PRO A 96 6.78 8.63 6.97
C PRO A 96 7.05 8.56 8.48
N LYS A 97 6.94 7.35 9.04
CA LYS A 97 7.36 7.01 10.40
C LYS A 97 7.52 5.49 10.53
N ASN A 98 8.77 5.07 10.74
CA ASN A 98 9.10 3.66 10.92
C ASN A 98 8.28 3.00 12.03
N ASN A 99 7.90 1.74 11.82
CA ASN A 99 7.12 0.92 12.75
C ASN A 99 5.76 1.55 13.10
N SER A 100 5.16 2.30 12.18
CA SER A 100 3.79 2.81 12.27
C SER A 100 2.99 2.31 11.07
N VAL A 101 1.67 2.28 11.19
CA VAL A 101 0.77 1.85 10.12
C VAL A 101 -0.36 2.86 10.02
N VAL A 102 -0.70 3.23 8.80
CA VAL A 102 -1.93 3.97 8.48
C VAL A 102 -2.94 2.96 7.95
N GLU A 103 -4.07 2.81 8.64
CA GLU A 103 -5.24 2.14 8.07
C GLU A 103 -6.06 3.14 7.24
N GLY A 104 -6.62 2.65 6.15
CA GLY A 104 -7.45 3.43 5.23
C GLY A 104 -8.28 2.53 4.34
N VAL A 105 -8.83 3.09 3.28
CA VAL A 105 -9.68 2.40 2.31
C VAL A 105 -9.03 2.44 0.94
N LEU A 106 -8.92 1.26 0.31
CA LEU A 106 -8.43 1.12 -1.05
C LEU A 106 -9.61 1.14 -2.02
N PHE A 107 -9.54 2.00 -3.02
CA PHE A 107 -10.49 2.08 -4.12
C PHE A 107 -9.79 1.76 -5.43
N VAL A 108 -10.56 1.27 -6.40
CA VAL A 108 -10.25 1.44 -7.83
C VAL A 108 -11.06 2.62 -8.32
N ILE A 109 -10.41 3.59 -8.95
CA ILE A 109 -11.07 4.77 -9.53
C ILE A 109 -10.69 4.89 -11.01
N ASP A 110 -11.55 5.50 -11.82
CA ASP A 110 -11.21 5.85 -13.19
C ASP A 110 -10.57 7.25 -13.31
N GLY A 111 -10.24 7.64 -14.54
CA GLY A 111 -9.64 8.94 -14.83
C GLY A 111 -10.55 10.13 -14.52
N ASP A 112 -11.87 9.98 -14.63
CA ASP A 112 -12.83 11.05 -14.34
C ASP A 112 -12.94 11.31 -12.83
N CYS A 113 -12.98 10.23 -12.04
CA CYS A 113 -12.89 10.33 -10.58
C CYS A 113 -11.54 10.92 -10.16
N LEU A 114 -10.41 10.46 -10.70
CA LEU A 114 -9.10 11.04 -10.39
C LEU A 114 -9.06 12.55 -10.68
N GLN A 115 -9.58 12.99 -11.82
CA GLN A 115 -9.63 14.41 -12.16
C GLN A 115 -10.53 15.20 -11.19
N SER A 116 -11.63 14.59 -10.73
CA SER A 116 -12.50 15.20 -9.72
C SER A 116 -11.80 15.35 -8.38
N LEU A 117 -11.08 14.31 -7.94
CA LEU A 117 -10.28 14.35 -6.72
C LEU A 117 -9.15 15.38 -6.82
N ASP A 118 -8.43 15.45 -7.94
CA ASP A 118 -7.37 16.46 -8.17
C ASP A 118 -7.90 17.89 -7.95
N ARG A 119 -9.12 18.20 -8.44
CA ARG A 119 -9.77 19.50 -8.21
C ARG A 119 -10.09 19.76 -6.73
N VAL A 120 -10.64 18.76 -6.04
CA VAL A 120 -11.10 18.91 -4.64
C VAL A 120 -9.94 18.96 -3.66
N GLU A 121 -8.88 18.19 -3.90
CA GLU A 121 -7.66 18.17 -3.08
C GLU A 121 -6.71 19.33 -3.42
N GLY A 122 -7.04 20.14 -4.43
CA GLY A 122 -6.27 21.31 -4.84
C GLY A 122 -4.92 20.95 -5.47
N TYR A 123 -4.82 19.79 -6.10
CA TYR A 123 -3.61 19.33 -6.80
C TYR A 123 -3.25 20.27 -7.97
N PRO A 124 -1.96 20.59 -8.19
CA PRO A 124 -0.78 20.18 -7.42
C PRO A 124 -0.36 21.20 -6.34
N HIS A 125 -1.22 22.15 -5.97
CA HIS A 125 -0.85 23.31 -5.16
C HIS A 125 -1.04 23.13 -3.65
N VAL A 126 -2.03 22.33 -3.22
CA VAL A 126 -2.33 22.07 -1.81
C VAL A 126 -1.81 20.70 -1.40
N TYR A 127 -2.39 19.63 -1.96
CA TYR A 127 -1.84 18.28 -1.86
C TYR A 127 -1.08 17.93 -3.14
N GLN A 128 -0.04 17.12 -2.99
CA GLN A 128 0.63 16.44 -4.09
C GLN A 128 0.16 15.00 -4.14
N ARG A 129 0.19 14.40 -5.33
CA ARG A 129 0.04 12.96 -5.50
C ARG A 129 1.38 12.26 -5.26
N ASP A 130 1.32 11.12 -4.61
CA ASP A 130 2.42 10.19 -4.44
C ASP A 130 1.89 8.77 -4.66
N VAL A 131 2.79 7.84 -5.00
CA VAL A 131 2.43 6.43 -5.20
C VAL A 131 3.04 5.61 -4.08
N VAL A 132 2.19 4.92 -3.32
CA VAL A 132 2.58 4.15 -2.14
C VAL A 132 2.18 2.68 -2.27
N ASN A 133 2.88 1.81 -1.55
CA ASN A 133 2.56 0.39 -1.50
C ASN A 133 1.56 0.10 -0.38
N ILE A 134 0.34 -0.28 -0.76
CA ILE A 134 -0.73 -0.64 0.16
C ILE A 134 -0.79 -2.15 0.28
N ARG A 135 -0.71 -2.65 1.51
CA ARG A 135 -0.96 -4.04 1.84
C ARG A 135 -2.44 -4.25 2.10
N GLN A 136 -3.03 -5.25 1.45
CA GLN A 136 -4.38 -5.72 1.72
C GLN A 136 -4.39 -7.24 1.60
N ASP A 137 -4.81 -7.92 2.66
CA ASP A 137 -4.64 -9.38 2.83
C ASP A 137 -3.18 -9.81 2.57
N ASP A 138 -2.99 -10.80 1.69
CA ASP A 138 -1.67 -11.30 1.27
C ASP A 138 -1.12 -10.57 0.02
N GLU A 139 -1.80 -9.50 -0.42
CA GLU A 139 -1.49 -8.77 -1.65
C GLU A 139 -0.96 -7.35 -1.37
N LYS A 140 -0.31 -6.79 -2.40
CA LYS A 140 0.23 -5.44 -2.41
C LYS A 140 -0.24 -4.69 -3.64
N TYR A 141 -0.54 -3.42 -3.48
CA TYR A 141 -1.10 -2.55 -4.51
C TYR A 141 -0.30 -1.25 -4.57
N LEU A 142 0.11 -0.80 -5.77
CA LEU A 142 0.62 0.55 -5.93
C LEU A 142 -0.57 1.50 -6.10
N ALA A 143 -0.79 2.35 -5.09
CA ALA A 143 -1.94 3.24 -5.03
C ALA A 143 -1.52 4.71 -4.98
N GLU A 144 -2.28 5.54 -5.69
CA GLU A 144 -2.23 6.99 -5.60
C GLU A 144 -2.71 7.43 -4.22
N VAL A 145 -2.02 8.41 -3.64
CA VAL A 145 -2.38 9.02 -2.36
C VAL A 145 -2.12 10.53 -2.43
N TYR A 146 -2.97 11.32 -1.79
CA TYR A 146 -2.76 12.77 -1.65
C TYR A 146 -2.00 13.06 -0.37
N VAL A 147 -0.87 13.76 -0.42
CA VAL A 147 -0.06 14.14 0.76
C VAL A 147 0.31 15.63 0.71
N VAL A 148 0.19 16.32 1.85
CA VAL A 148 0.82 17.64 2.00
C VAL A 148 2.28 17.46 2.39
N GLN A 149 3.19 17.97 1.56
CA GLN A 149 4.62 17.92 1.82
C GLN A 149 5.09 19.18 2.57
N GLY A 150 6.06 19.01 3.47
CA GLY A 150 6.77 20.13 4.13
C GLY A 150 6.07 20.75 5.34
N ASP A 151 4.74 20.66 5.47
CA ASP A 151 4.01 21.11 6.65
C ASP A 151 3.69 19.95 7.62
N ASN A 152 4.43 19.92 8.73
CA ASN A 152 4.27 18.94 9.79
C ASN A 152 3.56 19.47 11.03
N THR A 153 2.98 20.68 10.96
CA THR A 153 2.27 21.26 12.10
C THR A 153 1.06 20.41 12.45
N VAL A 154 0.95 20.01 13.73
CA VAL A 154 -0.21 19.24 14.22
C VAL A 154 -1.36 20.21 14.49
N GLY A 155 -2.55 19.86 14.01
CA GLY A 155 -3.79 20.59 14.20
C GLY A 155 -4.89 19.74 14.82
N VAL A 156 -6.02 20.38 15.11
CA VAL A 156 -7.25 19.73 15.59
C VAL A 156 -8.35 19.93 14.55
N PRO A 157 -9.05 18.87 14.10
CA PRO A 157 -10.13 18.96 13.12
C PRO A 157 -11.33 19.76 13.64
N THR A 158 -12.19 20.22 12.73
CA THR A 158 -13.54 20.64 13.17
C THR A 158 -14.35 19.40 13.55
N PRO A 159 -15.35 19.52 14.45
CA PRO A 159 -16.23 18.40 14.77
C PRO A 159 -16.86 17.77 13.53
N GLN A 160 -17.27 18.59 12.56
CA GLN A 160 -17.88 18.14 11.31
C GLN A 160 -16.90 17.34 10.45
N TYR A 161 -15.66 17.81 10.31
CA TYR A 161 -14.65 17.09 9.52
C TYR A 161 -14.26 15.78 10.21
N TYR A 162 -14.01 15.83 11.52
CA TYR A 162 -13.75 14.65 12.33
C TYR A 162 -14.83 13.59 12.16
N GLN A 163 -16.11 13.98 12.25
CA GLN A 163 -17.22 13.03 12.11
C GLN A 163 -17.19 12.31 10.77
N ILE A 164 -16.86 12.99 9.67
CA ILE A 164 -16.80 12.35 8.35
C ILE A 164 -15.64 11.33 8.27
N VAL A 165 -14.47 11.67 8.81
CA VAL A 165 -13.33 10.74 8.90
C VAL A 165 -13.67 9.55 9.79
N PHE A 166 -14.27 9.81 10.95
CA PHE A 166 -14.69 8.79 11.91
C PHE A 166 -15.74 7.85 11.33
N THR A 167 -16.79 8.37 10.68
CA THR A 167 -17.82 7.52 10.08
C THR A 167 -17.27 6.70 8.93
N GLY A 168 -16.38 7.26 8.10
CA GLY A 168 -15.70 6.48 7.06
C GLY A 168 -14.84 5.35 7.63
N ALA A 169 -14.11 5.62 8.72
CA ALA A 169 -13.31 4.59 9.39
C ALA A 169 -14.17 3.46 9.99
N VAL A 170 -15.30 3.81 10.61
CA VAL A 170 -16.24 2.83 11.16
C VAL A 170 -16.97 2.06 10.05
N GLU A 171 -17.35 2.73 8.97
CA GLU A 171 -18.04 2.15 7.81
C GLU A 171 -17.23 1.01 7.16
N HIS A 172 -15.89 1.12 7.16
CA HIS A 172 -14.99 0.15 6.53
C HIS A 172 -14.28 -0.75 7.55
N ASP A 173 -14.83 -0.89 8.76
CA ASP A 173 -14.32 -1.76 9.82
C ASP A 173 -12.82 -1.56 10.10
N LEU A 174 -12.33 -0.31 10.11
CA LEU A 174 -10.98 -0.02 10.59
C LEU A 174 -10.85 -0.48 12.04
N SER A 175 -9.64 -0.85 12.45
CA SER A 175 -9.44 -1.46 13.76
C SER A 175 -9.88 -0.52 14.88
N VAL A 176 -10.43 -1.10 15.96
CA VAL A 176 -10.89 -0.32 17.13
C VAL A 176 -9.79 0.58 17.67
N ASP A 177 -8.55 0.07 17.70
CA ASP A 177 -7.39 0.83 18.15
C ASP A 177 -7.09 2.01 17.21
N TYR A 178 -7.22 1.83 15.90
CA TYR A 178 -7.01 2.91 14.93
C TYR A 178 -8.13 3.96 14.98
N VAL A 179 -9.39 3.54 15.14
CA VAL A 179 -10.52 4.46 15.34
C VAL A 179 -10.34 5.27 16.62
N ASN A 180 -9.88 4.65 17.72
CA ASN A 180 -9.55 5.35 18.96
C ASN A 180 -8.39 6.32 18.77
N GLN A 181 -7.35 5.94 18.02
CA GLN A 181 -6.26 6.85 17.67
C GLN A 181 -6.75 8.09 16.92
N ILE A 182 -7.63 7.94 15.91
CA ILE A 182 -8.22 9.08 15.19
C ILE A 182 -8.97 9.99 16.16
N LYS A 183 -9.74 9.40 17.08
CA LYS A 183 -10.52 10.12 18.10
C LYS A 183 -9.60 10.93 19.05
N GLU A 184 -8.54 10.31 19.56
CA GLU A 184 -7.56 10.96 20.43
C GLU A 184 -6.83 12.11 19.72
N LEU A 185 -6.38 11.90 18.48
CA LEU A 185 -5.76 12.94 17.65
C LEU A 185 -6.72 14.09 17.34
N ALA A 186 -8.02 13.81 17.29
CA ALA A 186 -9.06 14.81 17.12
C ALA A 186 -9.46 15.53 18.43
N GLY A 187 -8.97 15.08 19.58
CA GLY A 187 -9.23 15.68 20.89
C GLY A 187 -10.54 15.27 21.54
N TYR A 188 -11.04 14.05 21.28
CA TYR A 188 -12.31 13.52 21.79
C TYR A 188 -12.16 12.32 22.73
#